data_AF-A0A6L7CR84-F1
#
_entry.id   AF-A0A6L7CR84-F1
#
_cell.length_a   1.000
_cell.length_b   1.000
_cell.length_c   1.000
_cell.angle_alpha   90.00
_cell.angle_beta   90.00
_cell.angle_gamma   90.00
#
_symmetry.space_group_name_H-M   'P 1'
#
loop_
_entity.id
_entity.type
_entity.pdbx_description
1 polymer ?
#
loop_
_entity_poly.entity_id
_entity_poly.type
_entity_poly.pdbx_seq_one_letter_code
_entity_poly.pdbx_strand_id
1 'polypeptide(L)'
;MTTETRSLYSQLPAIDRLLRDSSFLSLRDTYGHTRVVELLRQMLDEAREVIRGSQTLPAWCENWAQEVDARLTKEAQSALRPVINLTGTVLHTNLG
;
A
#
# COMPACT_ATOMS: atom_id res chain seq x y z
N MET A 1 23.13 7.11 -14.67
CA MET A 1 22.40 6.21 -13.76
C MET A 1 21.11 6.81 -13.17
N THR A 2 20.68 8.03 -13.53
CA THR A 2 19.45 8.65 -12.98
C THR A 2 18.17 8.32 -13.76
N THR A 3 18.29 7.86 -15.01
CA THR A 3 17.15 7.64 -15.91
C THR A 3 16.34 6.39 -15.53
N GLU A 4 17.01 5.31 -15.10
CA GLU A 4 16.34 4.05 -14.73
C GLU A 4 15.45 4.22 -13.50
N THR A 5 15.92 4.94 -12.49
CA THR A 5 15.13 5.17 -11.27
C THR A 5 13.88 6.02 -11.55
N ARG A 6 13.97 7.01 -12.46
CA ARG A 6 12.79 7.79 -12.89
C ARG A 6 11.75 6.91 -13.59
N SER A 7 12.18 5.91 -14.37
CA SER A 7 11.30 4.94 -15.01
C SER A 7 10.54 4.10 -13.97
N LEU A 8 11.23 3.63 -12.91
CA LEU A 8 10.60 2.86 -11.84
C LEU A 8 9.54 3.67 -11.08
N TYR A 9 9.83 4.93 -10.73
CA TYR A 9 8.84 5.80 -10.07
C TYR A 9 7.61 6.06 -10.95
N SER A 10 7.76 6.10 -12.28
CA SER A 10 6.65 6.28 -13.20
C SER A 10 5.72 5.06 -13.33
N GLN A 11 6.20 3.88 -12.91
CA GLN A 11 5.40 2.65 -12.87
C GLN A 11 4.48 2.58 -11.65
N LEU A 12 4.71 3.40 -10.62
CA LEU A 12 3.83 3.45 -9.47
C LEU A 12 2.48 4.10 -9.84
N PRO A 13 1.36 3.39 -9.67
CA PRO A 13 0.04 3.94 -9.98
C PRO A 13 -0.36 5.03 -8.98
N ALA A 14 -1.12 6.01 -9.45
CA ALA A 14 -1.78 6.94 -8.56
C ALA A 14 -2.86 6.22 -7.73
N ILE A 15 -3.00 6.57 -6.46
CA ILE A 15 -4.04 5.99 -5.57
C ILE A 15 -5.43 6.11 -6.20
N ASP A 16 -5.73 7.28 -6.76
CA ASP A 16 -7.00 7.56 -7.42
C ASP A 16 -7.25 6.67 -8.65
N ARG A 17 -6.19 6.19 -9.32
CA ARG A 17 -6.29 5.19 -10.39
C ARG A 17 -6.65 3.81 -9.80
N LEU A 18 -6.03 3.42 -8.69
CA LEU A 18 -6.33 2.15 -8.01
C LEU A 18 -7.76 2.15 -7.47
N LEU A 19 -8.20 3.22 -6.81
CA LEU A 19 -9.55 3.31 -6.21
C LEU A 19 -10.70 3.27 -7.24
N ARG A 20 -10.41 3.53 -8.52
CA ARG A 20 -11.37 3.43 -9.62
C ARG A 20 -11.48 2.02 -10.21
N ASP A 21 -10.54 1.13 -9.92
CA ASP A 21 -10.57 -0.24 -10.41
C ASP A 21 -11.62 -1.06 -9.64
N SER A 22 -12.38 -1.88 -10.36
CA SER A 22 -13.42 -2.75 -9.83
C SER A 22 -12.93 -3.65 -8.69
N SER A 23 -11.67 -4.06 -8.72
CA SER A 23 -11.05 -4.90 -7.69
C SER A 23 -11.05 -4.21 -6.32
N PHE A 24 -10.91 -2.88 -6.30
CA PHE A 24 -10.92 -2.07 -5.08
C PHE A 24 -12.33 -1.69 -4.61
N LEU A 25 -13.34 -1.79 -5.47
CA LEU A 25 -14.73 -1.53 -5.06
C LEU A 25 -15.17 -2.53 -3.98
N SER A 26 -14.91 -3.83 -4.20
CA SER A 26 -15.23 -4.86 -3.22
C SER A 26 -14.44 -4.70 -1.92
N LEU A 27 -13.15 -4.35 -2.00
CA LEU A 27 -12.31 -4.12 -0.82
C LEU A 27 -12.82 -2.93 0.01
N ARG A 28 -13.27 -1.86 -0.65
CA ARG A 28 -13.83 -0.69 0.02
C ARG A 28 -15.18 -0.97 0.68
N ASP A 29 -15.99 -1.83 0.08
CA ASP A 29 -17.27 -2.24 0.65
C ASP A 29 -17.07 -3.06 1.93
N THR A 30 -16.11 -4.00 1.90
CA THR A 30 -15.81 -4.89 3.04
C THR A 30 -15.06 -4.19 4.18
N TYR A 31 -14.00 -3.42 3.87
CA TYR A 31 -13.08 -2.86 4.88
C TYR A 31 -13.25 -1.35 5.12
N GLY A 32 -14.03 -0.67 4.28
CA GLY A 32 -14.22 0.76 4.34
C GLY A 32 -13.20 1.56 3.54
N HIS A 33 -13.66 2.68 2.94
CA HIS A 33 -12.84 3.53 2.09
C HIS A 33 -11.58 4.07 2.78
N THR A 34 -11.70 4.61 4.00
CA THR A 34 -10.56 5.18 4.72
C THR A 34 -9.44 4.17 4.92
N ARG A 35 -9.79 2.94 5.34
CA ARG A 35 -8.80 1.88 5.61
C ARG A 35 -8.03 1.47 4.35
N VAL A 36 -8.75 1.28 3.24
CA VAL A 36 -8.14 0.96 1.94
C VAL A 36 -7.20 2.07 1.49
N VAL A 37 -7.60 3.34 1.63
CA VAL A 37 -6.77 4.49 1.25
C VAL A 37 -5.50 4.58 2.09
N GLU A 38 -5.60 4.38 3.41
CA GLU A 38 -4.45 4.40 4.31
C GLU A 38 -3.44 3.32 3.94
N LEU A 39 -3.90 2.09 3.70
CA LEU A 39 -3.03 0.98 3.31
C LEU A 39 -2.38 1.23 1.94
N LEU A 40 -3.13 1.76 0.97
CA LEU A 40 -2.58 2.12 -0.34
C LEU A 40 -1.48 3.18 -0.26
N ARG A 41 -1.64 4.19 0.62
CA ARG A 41 -0.61 5.20 0.89
C ARG A 41 0.65 4.54 1.45
N GLN A 42 0.49 3.68 2.44
CA GLN A 42 1.61 2.97 3.06
C GLN A 42 2.37 2.09 2.06
N MET A 43 1.65 1.34 1.23
CA MET A 43 2.25 0.52 0.18
C MET A 43 3.01 1.38 -0.85
N LEU A 44 2.45 2.53 -1.28
CA LEU A 44 3.17 3.44 -2.17
C LEU A 44 4.47 3.97 -1.57
N ASP A 45 4.47 4.31 -0.29
CA ASP A 45 5.68 4.75 0.39
C ASP A 45 6.70 3.60 0.52
N GLU A 46 6.24 2.37 0.81
CA GLU A 46 7.10 1.18 0.81
C GLU A 46 7.77 0.96 -0.57
N ALA A 47 7.00 1.03 -1.66
CA ALA A 47 7.57 0.92 -3.00
C ALA A 47 8.58 2.02 -3.30
N ARG A 48 8.34 3.26 -2.85
CA ARG A 48 9.28 4.38 -3.04
C ARG A 48 10.60 4.15 -2.32
N GLU A 49 10.55 3.58 -1.12
CA GLU A 49 11.74 3.23 -0.33
C GLU A 49 12.50 2.07 -0.98
N VAL A 50 11.82 1.04 -1.49
CA VAL A 50 12.46 -0.07 -2.22
C VAL A 50 13.13 0.43 -3.50
N ILE A 51 12.48 1.30 -4.28
CA ILE A 51 13.11 1.91 -5.46
C ILE A 51 14.34 2.74 -5.06
N ARG A 52 14.29 3.44 -3.92
CA ARG A 52 15.42 4.25 -3.45
C ARG A 52 16.60 3.39 -3.00
N GLY A 53 16.35 2.32 -2.26
CA GLY A 53 17.39 1.47 -1.68
C GLY A 53 17.93 0.40 -2.62
N SER A 54 17.05 -0.21 -3.41
CA SER A 54 17.36 -1.38 -4.25
C SER A 54 17.23 -1.11 -5.75
N GLN A 55 16.72 0.05 -6.17
CA GLN A 55 16.46 0.38 -7.57
C GLN A 55 15.65 -0.70 -8.31
N THR A 56 14.69 -1.30 -7.59
CA THR A 56 13.79 -2.33 -8.12
C THR A 56 12.35 -2.02 -7.69
N LEU A 57 11.39 -2.65 -8.36
CA LEU A 57 10.00 -2.65 -7.91
C LEU A 57 9.75 -3.84 -6.99
N PRO A 58 8.95 -3.66 -5.92
CA PRO A 58 8.42 -4.77 -5.16
C PRO A 58 7.63 -5.73 -6.05
N ALA A 59 7.72 -7.04 -5.79
CA ALA A 59 7.02 -8.07 -6.57
C ALA A 59 5.49 -7.85 -6.59
N TRP A 60 4.93 -7.31 -5.52
CA TRP A 60 3.50 -7.03 -5.42
C TRP A 60 3.04 -5.82 -6.27
N CYS A 61 3.95 -5.01 -6.83
CA CYS A 61 3.57 -3.88 -7.70
C CYS A 61 2.84 -4.33 -8.97
N GLU A 62 2.97 -5.61 -9.35
CA GLU A 62 2.26 -6.22 -10.48
C GLU A 62 0.76 -6.37 -10.19
N ASN A 63 0.38 -6.57 -8.92
CA ASN A 63 -1.00 -6.83 -8.52
C ASN A 63 -1.35 -6.19 -7.16
N TRP A 64 -1.55 -4.87 -7.18
CA TRP A 64 -1.88 -4.08 -6.00
C TRP A 64 -3.14 -4.56 -5.26
N ALA A 65 -4.18 -4.97 -6.00
CA ALA A 65 -5.43 -5.39 -5.40
C ALA A 65 -5.26 -6.67 -4.57
N GLN A 66 -4.50 -7.64 -5.09
CA GLN A 66 -4.21 -8.89 -4.40
C GLN A 66 -3.40 -8.66 -3.12
N GLU A 67 -2.38 -7.80 -3.17
CA GLU A 67 -1.56 -7.51 -1.99
C GLU A 67 -2.35 -6.73 -0.93
N VAL A 68 -3.19 -5.78 -1.34
CA VAL A 68 -4.09 -5.06 -0.42
C VAL A 68 -5.06 -6.02 0.26
N ASP A 69 -5.70 -6.91 -0.51
CA ASP A 69 -6.60 -7.93 0.03
C ASP A 69 -5.91 -8.85 1.04
N ALA A 70 -4.70 -9.33 0.72
CA ALA A 70 -3.92 -10.19 1.58
C ALA A 70 -3.54 -9.48 2.89
N ARG A 71 -3.10 -8.22 2.84
CA ARG A 71 -2.75 -7.41 4.02
C ARG A 71 -3.97 -7.12 4.88
N LEU A 72 -5.10 -6.70 4.29
CA LEU A 72 -6.34 -6.42 5.02
C LEU A 72 -6.92 -7.69 5.67
N THR A 73 -6.88 -8.82 4.97
CA THR A 73 -7.30 -10.11 5.50
C THR A 73 -6.43 -10.51 6.70
N LYS A 74 -5.11 -10.37 6.58
CA LYS A 74 -4.17 -10.66 7.69
C LYS A 74 -4.38 -9.74 8.89
N GLU A 75 -4.58 -8.44 8.65
CA GLU A 75 -4.88 -7.46 9.69
C GLU A 75 -6.21 -7.76 10.38
N ALA A 76 -7.27 -8.06 9.62
CA ALA A 76 -8.58 -8.40 10.18
C ALA A 76 -8.52 -9.69 11.03
N GLN A 77 -7.77 -10.70 10.59
CA GLN A 77 -7.51 -11.90 11.38
C GLN A 77 -6.71 -11.60 12.66
N SER A 78 -5.78 -10.65 12.60
CA SER A 78 -4.96 -10.24 13.74
C SER A 78 -5.72 -9.37 14.74
N ALA A 79 -6.61 -8.50 14.26
CA ALA A 79 -7.46 -7.59 15.04
C ALA A 79 -8.55 -8.30 15.87
N LEU A 80 -8.82 -9.59 15.59
CA LEU A 80 -9.59 -10.47 16.48
C LEU A 80 -8.86 -10.74 17.82
N ARG A 81 -7.61 -10.29 17.97
CA ARG A 81 -6.94 -10.09 19.26
C ARG A 81 -7.02 -8.60 19.61
N PRO A 82 -7.43 -8.23 20.84
CA PRO A 82 -7.76 -6.86 21.17
C PRO A 82 -6.50 -6.00 21.17
N VAL A 83 -6.25 -5.32 20.05
CA VAL A 83 -5.38 -4.15 19.99
C VAL A 83 -6.18 -3.06 19.29
N ILE A 84 -7.00 -2.39 20.10
CA ILE A 84 -7.54 -1.07 19.75
C ILE A 84 -6.35 -0.13 19.75
N ASN A 85 -5.96 0.34 18.56
CA ASN A 85 -5.30 1.63 18.42
C ASN A 85 -6.00 2.39 17.29
N LEU A 86 -7.18 2.92 17.65
CA LEU A 86 -7.83 4.03 16.99
C LEU A 86 -7.11 5.30 17.41
N THR A 87 -6.12 5.76 16.63
CA THR A 87 -5.77 7.18 16.37
C THR A 87 -4.30 7.31 15.97
N GLY A 88 -4.07 7.95 14.83
CA GLY A 88 -2.79 8.58 14.53
C GLY A 88 -1.89 7.71 13.68
N THR A 89 -1.81 8.05 12.40
CA THR A 89 -0.59 8.09 11.60
C THR A 89 0.55 7.24 12.19
N VAL A 90 0.62 5.96 11.81
CA VAL A 90 1.88 5.23 11.96
C VAL A 90 2.81 5.77 10.87
N LEU A 91 3.34 6.97 11.14
CA LEU A 91 4.56 7.47 10.54
C LEU A 91 5.65 6.56 11.10
N HIS A 92 5.86 5.39 10.48
CA HIS A 92 7.16 4.75 10.60
C HIS A 92 8.15 5.68 9.90
N THR A 93 8.67 6.65 10.65
CA THR A 93 9.84 7.43 10.26
C THR A 93 10.98 6.46 10.07
N ASN A 94 11.29 6.17 8.82
CA ASN A 94 12.57 5.64 8.42
C ASN A 94 13.60 6.75 8.71
N LEU A 95 14.21 6.75 9.89
CA LEU A 95 15.29 7.66 10.28
C LEU A 95 16.21 6.92 11.27
N GLY A 96 17.21 6.22 10.73
CA GLY A 96 18.33 5.64 11.48
C GLY A 96 18.73 4.26 10.99
#